data_AF-A0A4S8P0P9-F1
#
_entry.id   AF-A0A4S8P0P9-F1
#
_cell.length_a   1.000
_cell.length_b   1.000
_cell.length_c   1.000
_cell.angle_alpha   90.00
_cell.angle_beta   90.00
_cell.angle_gamma   90.00
#
_symmetry.space_group_name_H-M   'P 1'
#
loop_
_entity.id
_entity.type
_entity.pdbx_description
1 polymer ?
#
loop_
_entity_poly.entity_id
_entity_poly.type
_entity_poly.pdbx_seq_one_letter_code
_entity_poly.pdbx_strand_id
1 'polypeptide(L)'
;MRPWMERATLRGRIHGRLLLVLIVIAALACIAAVLQFSVLRDGDDTDRTNIGADAPSAPDFSAAPDTSVESTSATPSPDVETSSSSPEPEPTKSASAAEPTEAAPPASQCSASLALDNEWGDSVAVTVTVANTGTEPIDGWEVELAVEHLSVASTWGLDHVEGDRYGDVWLNGAVEPGSSVEPSFTADVEGEYDLPETVPCTPVE
;
A
#
# COMPACT_ATOMS: atom_id res chain seq x y z
N MET A 1 44.81 -27.41 37.30
CA MET A 1 44.18 -28.26 36.26
C MET A 1 42.68 -27.93 36.31
N ARG A 2 41.99 -27.35 35.33
CA ARG A 2 42.06 -27.36 33.86
C ARG A 2 41.61 -25.98 33.32
N PRO A 3 42.00 -25.60 32.09
CA PRO A 3 41.82 -24.25 31.56
C PRO A 3 40.43 -24.09 30.92
N TRP A 4 39.83 -22.92 31.12
CA TRP A 4 38.62 -22.45 30.46
C TRP A 4 39.04 -21.25 29.61
N MET A 5 39.24 -21.44 28.31
CA MET A 5 39.34 -20.37 27.32
C MET A 5 39.54 -21.08 25.99
N GLU A 6 38.54 -20.97 25.13
CA GLU A 6 38.58 -21.06 23.66
C GLU A 6 37.25 -21.61 23.13
N ARG A 7 36.25 -20.72 23.06
CA ARG A 7 35.15 -20.79 22.09
C ARG A 7 34.81 -19.39 21.60
N ALA A 8 35.80 -18.75 20.97
CA ALA A 8 35.58 -17.60 20.12
C ALA A 8 35.84 -18.01 18.67
N THR A 9 35.01 -17.52 17.76
CA THR A 9 35.20 -17.43 16.29
C THR A 9 34.87 -18.65 15.41
N LEU A 10 33.58 -18.96 15.25
CA LEU A 10 33.08 -19.67 14.05
C LEU A 10 31.77 -19.05 13.49
N ARG A 11 31.53 -17.74 13.70
CA ARG A 11 30.27 -17.07 13.29
C ARG A 11 30.38 -16.07 12.12
N GLY A 12 31.53 -16.01 11.42
CA GLY A 12 31.78 -15.00 10.37
C GLY A 12 31.78 -15.48 8.92
N ARG A 13 31.96 -16.79 8.63
CA ARG A 13 32.19 -17.28 7.25
C ARG A 13 30.94 -17.76 6.51
N ILE A 14 29.87 -18.10 7.22
CA ILE A 14 28.65 -18.64 6.61
C ILE A 14 27.80 -17.51 6.01
N HIS A 15 27.72 -16.37 6.70
CA HIS A 15 27.02 -15.18 6.20
C HIS A 15 27.70 -14.60 4.96
N GLY A 16 29.04 -14.60 4.88
CA GLY A 16 29.75 -14.09 3.70
C GLY A 16 29.51 -14.91 2.43
N ARG A 17 29.41 -16.24 2.53
CA ARG A 17 29.08 -17.10 1.37
C ARG A 17 27.63 -17.00 0.96
N LEU A 18 26.71 -16.95 1.93
CA LEU A 18 25.29 -16.74 1.67
C LEU A 18 25.06 -15.39 0.96
N LEU A 19 25.70 -14.33 1.45
CA LEU A 19 25.60 -12.99 0.87
C LEU A 19 26.19 -12.94 -0.54
N LEU A 20 27.31 -13.64 -0.80
CA LEU A 20 27.85 -13.79 -2.15
C LEU A 20 26.88 -14.52 -3.10
N VAL A 21 26.23 -15.58 -2.63
CA VAL A 21 25.23 -16.32 -3.41
C VAL A 21 24.02 -15.43 -3.73
N LEU A 22 23.54 -14.66 -2.75
CA LEU A 22 22.44 -13.71 -2.96
C LEU A 22 22.80 -12.62 -3.97
N ILE A 23 24.02 -12.08 -3.92
CA ILE A 23 24.50 -11.09 -4.91
C ILE A 23 24.53 -11.69 -6.32
N VAL A 24 25.01 -12.93 -6.47
CA VAL A 24 25.06 -13.60 -7.78
C VAL A 24 23.65 -13.85 -8.33
N ILE A 25 22.72 -14.30 -7.48
CA ILE A 25 21.33 -14.52 -7.88
C ILE A 25 20.68 -13.20 -8.31
N ALA A 26 20.87 -12.12 -7.55
CA ALA A 26 20.35 -10.81 -7.90
C ALA A 26 20.93 -10.28 -9.23
N ALA A 27 22.24 -10.45 -9.45
CA ALA A 27 22.88 -10.05 -10.70
C ALA A 27 22.34 -10.85 -11.92
N LEU A 28 22.12 -12.16 -11.77
CA LEU A 28 21.53 -12.98 -12.81
C LEU A 28 20.08 -12.58 -13.13
N ALA A 29 19.28 -12.25 -12.11
CA ALA A 29 17.92 -11.75 -12.29
C ALA A 29 17.91 -10.39 -13.03
N CYS A 30 18.80 -9.47 -12.69
CA CYS A 30 18.95 -8.20 -13.41
C CYS A 30 19.36 -8.41 -14.87
N ILE A 31 20.30 -9.32 -15.15
CA ILE A 31 20.71 -9.64 -16.52
C ILE A 31 19.54 -10.24 -17.31
N ALA A 32 18.77 -11.16 -16.72
CA ALA A 32 17.60 -11.73 -17.36
C ALA A 32 16.53 -10.66 -17.67
N ALA A 33 16.28 -9.72 -16.76
CA ALA A 33 15.35 -8.62 -16.97
C ALA A 33 15.80 -7.68 -18.10
N VAL A 34 17.09 -7.32 -18.16
CA VAL A 34 17.65 -6.52 -19.25
C VAL A 34 17.52 -7.24 -20.59
N LEU A 35 17.77 -8.56 -20.64
CA LEU A 35 17.63 -9.34 -21.86
C LEU A 35 16.16 -9.46 -22.31
N GLN A 36 15.21 -9.60 -21.39
CA GLN A 36 13.78 -9.57 -21.74
C GLN A 36 13.35 -8.20 -22.27
N PHE A 37 13.88 -7.10 -21.72
CA PHE A 37 13.62 -5.75 -22.21
C PHE A 37 14.33 -5.43 -23.54
N SER A 38 15.48 -6.05 -23.83
CA SER A 38 16.19 -5.86 -25.10
C SER A 38 15.52 -6.58 -26.27
N VAL A 39 14.87 -7.73 -26.06
CA VAL A 39 14.16 -8.45 -27.14
C VAL A 39 12.91 -7.70 -27.63
N LEU A 40 12.36 -6.78 -26.83
CA LEU A 40 11.24 -5.90 -27.21
C LEU A 40 11.67 -4.57 -27.88
N ARG A 41 12.97 -4.25 -27.95
CA ARG A 41 13.47 -2.97 -28.49
C ARG A 41 14.15 -3.07 -29.86
N ASP A 42 14.31 -4.29 -30.40
CA ASP A 42 14.96 -4.54 -31.69
C ASP A 42 13.93 -4.79 -32.82
N GLY A 43 12.93 -3.90 -32.93
CA GLY A 43 11.78 -4.09 -33.83
C GLY A 43 11.42 -2.90 -34.72
N ASP A 44 12.14 -1.79 -34.70
CA ASP A 44 11.67 -0.56 -35.38
C ASP A 44 12.83 0.37 -35.77
N ASP A 45 13.66 0.02 -36.77
CA ASP A 45 14.49 1.03 -37.48
C ASP A 45 15.16 0.51 -38.78
N THR A 46 14.40 -0.07 -39.70
CA THR A 46 14.92 -0.42 -41.06
C THR A 46 14.20 0.24 -42.23
N ASP A 47 13.25 1.15 -42.01
CA ASP A 47 12.49 1.81 -43.09
C ASP A 47 12.82 3.31 -43.31
N ARG A 48 13.91 3.83 -42.73
CA ARG A 48 14.28 5.26 -42.89
C ARG A 48 15.39 5.57 -43.91
N THR A 49 15.79 4.64 -44.77
CA THR A 49 16.81 4.88 -45.81
C THR A 49 16.23 5.24 -47.18
N ASN A 50 15.26 6.16 -47.26
CA ASN A 50 14.95 6.80 -48.55
C ASN A 50 14.23 8.15 -48.45
N ILE A 51 14.86 9.17 -47.85
CA ILE A 51 14.52 10.57 -48.16
C ILE A 51 15.82 11.39 -48.24
N GLY A 52 16.22 11.69 -49.48
CA GLY A 52 16.61 13.02 -49.94
C GLY A 52 17.67 13.79 -49.16
N ALA A 53 18.81 13.97 -49.84
CA ALA A 53 19.78 15.03 -49.61
C ALA A 53 19.15 16.38 -49.22
N ASP A 54 19.62 16.96 -48.11
CA ASP A 54 20.19 18.32 -48.01
C ASP A 54 20.41 18.66 -46.52
N ALA A 55 21.68 18.81 -46.13
CA ALA A 55 22.14 19.43 -44.89
C ALA A 55 22.12 20.99 -45.08
N PRO A 56 22.21 21.88 -44.05
CA PRO A 56 23.03 21.70 -42.85
C PRO A 56 22.62 22.40 -41.52
N SER A 57 23.44 22.10 -40.50
CA SER A 57 23.89 22.94 -39.37
C SER A 57 23.36 22.62 -37.97
N ALA A 58 24.32 22.26 -37.13
CA ALA A 58 24.26 21.96 -35.70
C ALA A 58 23.96 23.20 -34.83
N PRO A 59 23.72 22.99 -33.53
CA PRO A 59 24.73 23.49 -32.60
C PRO A 59 25.34 22.42 -31.68
N ASP A 60 26.65 22.57 -31.54
CA ASP A 60 27.57 22.04 -30.55
C ASP A 60 27.14 22.44 -29.13
N PHE A 61 27.13 21.50 -28.19
CA PHE A 61 27.37 21.81 -26.78
C PHE A 61 28.23 20.73 -26.12
N SER A 62 29.53 20.96 -26.26
CA SER A 62 30.58 20.41 -25.41
C SER A 62 30.33 20.64 -23.90
N ALA A 63 30.52 19.55 -23.16
CA ALA A 63 31.19 19.41 -21.85
C ALA A 63 31.24 20.60 -20.85
N ALA A 64 30.83 20.32 -19.61
CA ALA A 64 31.73 20.34 -18.45
C ALA A 64 31.03 19.75 -17.19
N PRO A 65 31.71 18.90 -16.40
CA PRO A 65 31.34 18.59 -15.02
C PRO A 65 32.13 19.47 -14.07
N ASP A 66 31.51 20.16 -13.11
CA ASP A 66 32.24 20.58 -11.91
C ASP A 66 31.39 21.18 -10.78
N THR A 67 31.88 20.90 -9.58
CA THR A 67 31.79 21.66 -8.31
C THR A 67 30.58 21.53 -7.36
N SER A 68 30.90 20.90 -6.24
CA SER A 68 30.36 21.07 -4.89
C SER A 68 30.23 22.53 -4.43
N VAL A 69 29.21 22.84 -3.63
CA VAL A 69 29.20 23.80 -2.51
C VAL A 69 28.03 23.42 -1.59
N GLU A 70 28.27 22.95 -0.36
CA GLU A 70 28.54 23.69 0.88
C GLU A 70 27.29 24.30 1.56
N SER A 71 27.17 23.94 2.84
CA SER A 71 26.17 24.29 3.85
C SER A 71 25.74 25.76 3.90
N THR A 72 24.48 26.00 4.24
CA THR A 72 24.14 27.08 5.18
C THR A 72 22.95 26.69 6.06
N SER A 73 23.17 26.93 7.35
CA SER A 73 22.24 26.81 8.48
C SER A 73 21.51 28.14 8.66
N ALA A 74 20.22 28.14 8.98
CA ALA A 74 19.55 29.25 9.68
C ALA A 74 18.17 28.85 10.24
N THR A 75 18.09 28.80 11.57
CA THR A 75 16.89 28.95 12.41
C THR A 75 16.76 30.44 12.81
N PRO A 76 15.56 31.05 12.77
CA PRO A 76 14.85 31.47 14.01
C PRO A 76 13.31 31.30 13.90
N SER A 77 12.62 30.71 14.89
CA SER A 77 12.07 31.28 16.15
C SER A 77 10.74 32.08 16.02
N PRO A 78 9.89 32.10 17.07
CA PRO A 78 8.42 32.02 16.99
C PRO A 78 7.68 33.32 17.37
N ASP A 79 6.40 33.41 16.98
CA ASP A 79 5.39 34.32 17.55
C ASP A 79 4.02 33.60 17.47
N VAL A 80 3.40 33.21 18.59
CA VAL A 80 2.39 33.94 19.40
C VAL A 80 1.08 34.20 18.64
N GLU A 81 -0.03 33.71 19.19
CA GLU A 81 -1.22 34.51 19.55
C GLU A 81 -2.30 33.59 20.17
N THR A 82 -2.83 34.07 21.28
CA THR A 82 -3.77 33.45 22.22
C THR A 82 -5.13 34.13 22.04
N SER A 83 -6.25 33.39 21.96
CA SER A 83 -7.64 33.82 22.26
C SER A 83 -8.55 32.59 22.09
N SER A 84 -9.30 32.01 23.03
CA SER A 84 -10.06 32.43 24.22
C SER A 84 -11.33 33.25 23.96
N SER A 85 -12.49 32.56 24.01
CA SER A 85 -13.87 32.96 24.49
C SER A 85 -14.95 32.38 23.55
N SER A 86 -15.74 31.34 23.88
CA SER A 86 -16.88 31.17 24.82
C SER A 86 -18.23 31.78 24.32
N PRO A 87 -19.41 31.14 24.59
CA PRO A 87 -20.55 30.98 23.67
C PRO A 87 -21.78 31.88 23.95
N GLU A 88 -22.76 31.91 23.02
CA GLU A 88 -24.15 32.31 23.32
C GLU A 88 -25.17 31.49 22.49
N PRO A 89 -26.23 30.91 23.13
CA PRO A 89 -27.22 30.04 22.49
C PRO A 89 -28.52 30.77 22.10
N GLU A 90 -29.12 30.40 20.97
CA GLU A 90 -30.53 30.70 20.67
C GLU A 90 -31.36 29.40 20.58
N PRO A 91 -32.51 29.31 21.28
CA PRO A 91 -33.42 28.18 21.21
C PRO A 91 -34.50 28.42 20.15
N THR A 92 -34.69 27.49 19.22
CA THR A 92 -35.96 27.35 18.51
C THR A 92 -36.39 25.89 18.54
N LYS A 93 -37.29 25.60 19.49
CA LYS A 93 -38.12 24.39 19.52
C LYS A 93 -38.90 24.31 18.20
N SER A 94 -38.56 23.35 17.35
CA SER A 94 -39.48 22.81 16.36
C SER A 94 -39.66 21.34 16.69
N ALA A 95 -40.73 21.03 17.42
CA ALA A 95 -41.18 19.67 17.66
C ALA A 95 -41.78 19.14 16.35
N SER A 96 -40.96 18.54 15.51
CA SER A 96 -41.43 17.71 14.41
C SER A 96 -41.64 16.30 14.94
N ALA A 97 -42.84 15.78 14.70
CA ALA A 97 -43.33 14.51 15.19
C ALA A 97 -42.34 13.35 14.91
N ALA A 98 -42.02 12.59 15.95
CA ALA A 98 -41.27 11.36 15.83
C ALA A 98 -42.18 10.29 15.20
N GLU A 99 -41.90 9.95 13.95
CA GLU A 99 -42.29 8.66 13.37
C GLU A 99 -41.58 7.53 14.14
N PRO A 100 -42.18 6.33 14.24
CA PRO A 100 -41.56 5.22 14.95
C PRO A 100 -40.30 4.79 14.20
N THR A 101 -39.14 5.20 14.72
CA THR A 101 -37.84 4.68 14.33
C THR A 101 -37.82 3.18 14.59
N GLU A 102 -37.95 2.41 13.51
CA GLU A 102 -37.52 1.04 13.43
C GLU A 102 -36.10 0.98 14.00
N ALA A 103 -35.92 0.26 15.10
CA ALA A 103 -34.65 0.19 15.81
C ALA A 103 -33.60 -0.37 14.84
N ALA A 104 -32.72 0.51 14.37
CA ALA A 104 -31.59 0.11 13.55
C ALA A 104 -30.83 -1.01 14.30
N PRO A 105 -30.38 -2.06 13.59
CA PRO A 105 -29.54 -3.07 14.20
C PRO A 105 -28.35 -2.39 14.89
N PRO A 106 -27.84 -2.94 16.01
CA PRO A 106 -26.70 -2.36 16.70
C PRO A 106 -25.58 -2.16 15.68
N ALA A 107 -25.12 -0.92 15.52
CA ALA A 107 -24.05 -0.61 14.58
C ALA A 107 -22.80 -1.39 14.98
N SER A 108 -22.32 -2.26 14.08
CA SER A 108 -21.04 -2.94 14.24
C SER A 108 -19.94 -1.89 14.39
N GLN A 109 -19.07 -2.03 15.39
CA GLN A 109 -17.98 -1.07 15.61
C GLN A 109 -16.96 -1.06 14.46
N CYS A 110 -16.91 -2.16 13.69
CA CYS A 110 -16.11 -2.25 12.47
C CYS A 110 -17.00 -2.16 11.22
N SER A 111 -16.53 -1.42 10.22
CA SER A 111 -17.06 -1.42 8.86
C SER A 111 -15.94 -1.71 7.86
N ALA A 112 -16.21 -2.51 6.83
CA ALA A 112 -15.28 -2.74 5.72
C ALA A 112 -15.95 -2.40 4.39
N SER A 113 -15.37 -1.45 3.65
CA SER A 113 -15.83 -1.07 2.30
C SER A 113 -14.83 -1.51 1.23
N LEU A 114 -15.34 -1.89 0.06
CA LEU A 114 -14.52 -2.31 -1.07
C LEU A 114 -14.49 -1.22 -2.15
N ALA A 115 -13.31 -0.99 -2.72
CA ALA A 115 -13.13 -0.09 -3.86
C ALA A 115 -12.30 -0.78 -4.94
N LEU A 116 -12.83 -0.86 -6.16
CA LEU A 116 -12.08 -1.34 -7.32
C LEU A 116 -11.01 -0.31 -7.69
N ASP A 117 -9.74 -0.69 -7.61
CA ASP A 117 -8.62 0.17 -7.97
C ASP A 117 -8.29 0.08 -9.46
N ASN A 118 -8.25 -1.16 -9.98
CA ASN A 118 -7.90 -1.43 -11.36
C ASN A 118 -8.42 -2.81 -11.80
N GLU A 119 -8.65 -2.97 -13.09
CA GLU A 119 -9.04 -4.23 -13.72
C GLU A 119 -8.18 -4.49 -14.96
N TRP A 120 -7.80 -5.74 -15.20
CA TRP A 120 -7.05 -6.12 -16.39
C TRP A 120 -7.31 -7.58 -16.77
N GLY A 121 -7.95 -7.78 -17.93
CA GLY A 121 -8.31 -9.12 -18.38
C GLY A 121 -9.20 -9.82 -17.36
N ASP A 122 -8.78 -10.98 -16.90
CA ASP A 122 -9.49 -11.81 -15.93
C ASP A 122 -8.98 -11.58 -14.49
N SER A 123 -8.50 -10.37 -14.17
CA SER A 123 -7.99 -10.02 -12.84
C SER A 123 -8.40 -8.61 -12.41
N VAL A 124 -8.61 -8.44 -11.10
CA VAL A 124 -8.94 -7.16 -10.46
C VAL A 124 -8.03 -6.88 -9.28
N ALA A 125 -7.80 -5.60 -8.98
CA ALA A 125 -7.23 -5.11 -7.74
C ALA A 125 -8.29 -4.33 -6.96
N VAL A 126 -8.42 -4.63 -5.68
CA VAL A 126 -9.43 -4.05 -4.80
C VAL A 126 -8.78 -3.62 -3.49
N THR A 127 -9.06 -2.38 -3.07
CA THR A 127 -8.73 -1.87 -1.74
C THR A 127 -9.89 -2.13 -0.80
N VAL A 128 -9.57 -2.56 0.42
CA VAL A 128 -10.51 -2.78 1.51
C VAL A 128 -10.27 -1.70 2.56
N THR A 129 -11.20 -0.77 2.74
CA THR A 129 -11.10 0.22 3.82
C THR A 129 -11.80 -0.33 5.06
N VAL A 130 -11.01 -0.72 6.06
CA VAL A 130 -11.51 -1.18 7.36
C VAL A 130 -11.48 0.00 8.32
N ALA A 131 -12.66 0.42 8.78
CA ALA A 131 -12.82 1.59 9.64
C ALA A 131 -13.45 1.23 10.98
N ASN A 132 -12.95 1.87 12.04
CA ASN A 132 -13.56 1.84 13.36
C ASN A 132 -14.60 2.95 13.46
N THR A 133 -15.87 2.57 13.38
CA THR A 133 -17.02 3.48 13.52
C THR A 133 -17.55 3.53 14.95
N GLY A 134 -16.96 2.75 15.87
CA GLY A 134 -17.26 2.73 17.29
C GLY A 134 -16.55 3.83 18.09
N THR A 135 -16.61 3.69 19.41
CA THR A 135 -15.99 4.61 20.38
C THR A 135 -14.82 4.00 21.13
N GLU A 136 -14.59 2.70 20.97
CA GLU A 136 -13.50 1.94 21.61
C GLU A 136 -12.47 1.54 20.55
N PRO A 137 -11.17 1.47 20.87
CA PRO A 137 -10.17 0.99 19.93
C PRO A 137 -10.45 -0.47 19.55
N ILE A 138 -10.17 -0.79 18.28
CA ILE A 138 -10.17 -2.17 17.77
C ILE A 138 -8.72 -2.66 17.83
N ASP A 139 -8.45 -3.80 18.46
CA ASP A 139 -7.11 -4.41 18.59
C ASP A 139 -6.92 -5.66 17.69
N GLY A 140 -7.80 -5.80 16.70
CA GLY A 140 -7.76 -6.81 15.66
C GLY A 140 -9.09 -6.85 14.91
N TRP A 141 -9.09 -7.26 13.64
CA TRP A 141 -10.31 -7.29 12.83
C TRP A 141 -10.29 -8.42 11.81
N GLU A 142 -11.48 -8.92 11.48
CA GLU A 142 -11.72 -9.89 10.41
C GLU A 142 -12.77 -9.35 9.43
N VAL A 143 -12.60 -9.64 8.14
CA VAL A 143 -13.53 -9.35 7.05
C VAL A 143 -13.89 -10.62 6.28
N GLU A 144 -15.09 -10.66 5.71
CA GLU A 144 -15.56 -11.78 4.87
C GLU A 144 -15.62 -11.34 3.40
N LEU A 145 -14.64 -11.77 2.59
CA LEU A 145 -14.48 -11.42 1.18
C LEU A 145 -15.18 -12.44 0.26
N ALA A 146 -16.41 -12.81 0.59
CA ALA A 146 -17.21 -13.76 -0.18
C ALA A 146 -17.93 -13.06 -1.35
N VAL A 147 -17.18 -12.72 -2.40
CA VAL A 147 -17.71 -12.08 -3.62
C VAL A 147 -17.88 -13.12 -4.73
N GLU A 148 -19.09 -13.24 -5.28
CA GLU A 148 -19.36 -14.20 -6.35
C GLU A 148 -18.50 -13.92 -7.59
N HIS A 149 -18.01 -14.99 -8.23
CA HIS A 149 -17.16 -14.94 -9.42
C HIS A 149 -15.80 -14.24 -9.25
N LEU A 150 -15.40 -13.93 -8.03
CA LEU A 150 -14.04 -13.49 -7.69
C LEU A 150 -13.35 -14.52 -6.80
N SER A 151 -12.14 -14.91 -7.16
CA SER A 151 -11.28 -15.76 -6.34
C SER A 151 -10.05 -14.96 -5.92
N VAL A 152 -9.88 -14.70 -4.62
CA VAL A 152 -8.72 -13.97 -4.10
C VAL A 152 -7.41 -14.71 -4.41
N ALA A 153 -6.51 -14.05 -5.14
CA ALA A 153 -5.26 -14.61 -5.63
C ALA A 153 -4.03 -14.17 -4.81
N SER A 154 -4.03 -12.94 -4.29
CA SER A 154 -2.95 -12.39 -3.47
C SER A 154 -3.45 -11.25 -2.61
N THR A 155 -2.82 -11.05 -1.45
CA THR A 155 -3.21 -10.02 -0.49
C THR A 155 -2.03 -9.17 -0.03
N TRP A 156 -2.31 -7.94 0.38
CA TRP A 156 -1.39 -7.03 1.06
C TRP A 156 -2.07 -6.45 2.30
N GLY A 157 -1.51 -6.74 3.47
CA GLY A 157 -2.09 -6.30 4.75
C GLY A 157 -3.32 -7.09 5.20
N LEU A 158 -3.60 -8.24 4.58
CA LEU A 158 -4.61 -9.21 5.02
C LEU A 158 -3.95 -10.57 5.23
N ASP A 159 -4.22 -11.20 6.37
CA ASP A 159 -3.87 -12.60 6.64
C ASP A 159 -5.06 -13.51 6.34
N HIS A 160 -4.81 -14.69 5.76
CA HIS A 160 -5.90 -15.62 5.45
C HIS A 160 -6.25 -16.46 6.67
N VAL A 161 -7.51 -16.42 7.11
CA VAL A 161 -7.99 -17.15 8.30
C VAL A 161 -8.57 -18.50 7.89
N GLU A 162 -9.70 -18.50 7.21
CA GLU A 162 -10.39 -19.70 6.71
C GLU A 162 -11.42 -19.31 5.64
N GLY A 163 -11.56 -20.11 4.58
CA GLY A 163 -12.53 -19.84 3.51
C GLY A 163 -12.32 -18.46 2.92
N ASP A 164 -13.39 -17.65 2.88
CA ASP A 164 -13.35 -16.27 2.40
C ASP A 164 -13.07 -15.26 3.52
N ARG A 165 -12.64 -15.72 4.70
CA ARG A 165 -12.34 -14.85 5.84
C ARG A 165 -10.87 -14.46 5.90
N TYR A 166 -10.65 -13.16 6.05
CA TYR A 166 -9.33 -12.55 6.15
C TYR A 166 -9.24 -11.66 7.37
N GLY A 167 -8.11 -11.70 8.06
CA GLY A 167 -7.82 -10.92 9.25
C GLY A 167 -6.79 -9.83 9.00
N ASP A 168 -6.58 -9.02 10.01
CA ASP A 168 -5.45 -8.10 10.06
C ASP A 168 -4.09 -8.82 10.08
N VAL A 169 -3.04 -8.08 9.75
CA VAL A 169 -1.67 -8.45 10.07
C VAL A 169 -1.18 -7.64 11.25
N TRP A 170 -0.09 -8.08 11.90
CA TRP A 170 0.44 -7.45 13.11
C TRP A 170 0.71 -5.93 13.01
N LEU A 171 0.82 -5.38 11.80
CA LEU A 171 1.08 -3.96 11.53
C LEU A 171 -0.18 -3.08 11.44
N ASN A 172 -1.37 -3.66 11.26
CA ASN A 172 -2.61 -2.93 10.98
C ASN A 172 -3.84 -3.43 11.74
N GLY A 173 -3.68 -4.30 12.76
CA GLY A 173 -4.78 -4.76 13.61
C GLY A 173 -5.36 -3.67 14.52
N ALA A 174 -4.51 -2.77 15.02
CA ALA A 174 -4.95 -1.69 15.89
C ALA A 174 -5.57 -0.52 15.10
N VAL A 175 -6.85 -0.21 15.34
CA VAL A 175 -7.58 0.89 14.69
C VAL A 175 -8.28 1.76 15.74
N GLU A 176 -7.82 3.01 15.88
CA GLU A 176 -8.42 3.99 16.78
C GLU A 176 -9.85 4.38 16.37
N PRO A 177 -10.71 4.82 17.31
CA PRO A 177 -12.04 5.33 16.98
C PRO A 177 -12.00 6.41 15.90
N GLY A 178 -12.81 6.24 14.84
CA GLY A 178 -12.86 7.16 13.70
C GLY A 178 -11.71 7.06 12.71
N SER A 179 -10.78 6.13 12.92
CA SER A 179 -9.65 5.86 12.00
C SER A 179 -9.93 4.64 11.12
N SER A 180 -9.08 4.44 10.12
CA SER A 180 -9.17 3.32 9.18
C SER A 180 -7.80 2.82 8.73
N VAL A 181 -7.79 1.61 8.18
CA VAL A 181 -6.66 0.99 7.49
C VAL A 181 -7.12 0.52 6.11
N GLU A 182 -6.19 0.47 5.16
CA GLU A 182 -6.49 0.19 3.75
C GLU A 182 -5.63 -0.96 3.21
N PRO A 183 -5.82 -2.19 3.70
CA PRO A 183 -5.27 -3.34 3.01
C PRO A 183 -5.91 -3.55 1.63
N SER A 184 -5.29 -4.40 0.81
CA SER A 184 -5.78 -4.66 -0.54
C SER A 184 -5.56 -6.11 -0.96
N PHE A 185 -6.26 -6.52 -2.02
CA PHE A 185 -6.08 -7.83 -2.62
C PHE A 185 -6.21 -7.76 -4.14
N THR A 186 -5.68 -8.77 -4.80
CA THR A 186 -5.98 -9.06 -6.20
C THR A 186 -6.78 -10.35 -6.29
N ALA A 187 -7.75 -10.40 -7.19
CA ALA A 187 -8.57 -11.59 -7.44
C ALA A 187 -8.61 -11.93 -8.93
N ASP A 188 -8.75 -13.22 -9.21
CA ASP A 188 -9.07 -13.74 -10.53
C ASP A 188 -10.60 -13.68 -10.74
N VAL A 189 -11.01 -13.36 -11.97
CA VAL A 189 -12.41 -13.20 -12.39
C VAL A 189 -12.85 -14.43 -13.16
N GLU A 190 -13.89 -15.12 -12.68
CA GLU A 190 -14.41 -16.36 -13.30
C GLU A 190 -15.72 -16.14 -14.09
N GLY A 191 -16.09 -14.89 -14.35
CA GLY A 191 -17.33 -14.53 -15.05
C GLY A 191 -17.70 -13.06 -14.85
N GLU A 192 -18.97 -12.75 -15.05
CA GLU A 192 -19.48 -11.43 -14.65
C GLU A 192 -19.58 -11.38 -13.12
N TYR A 193 -18.96 -10.36 -12.52
CA TYR A 193 -18.94 -10.16 -11.06
C TYR A 193 -19.61 -8.83 -10.70
N ASP A 194 -20.14 -8.75 -9.49
CA ASP A 194 -20.65 -7.52 -8.88
C ASP A 194 -19.89 -7.29 -7.57
N LEU A 195 -19.14 -6.20 -7.48
CA LEU A 195 -18.36 -5.88 -6.29
C LEU A 195 -19.26 -5.12 -5.29
N PRO A 196 -19.59 -5.69 -4.13
CA PRO A 196 -20.41 -5.01 -3.15
C PRO A 196 -19.66 -3.82 -2.56
N GLU A 197 -20.37 -2.74 -2.26
CA GLU A 197 -19.75 -1.55 -1.62
C GLU A 197 -19.18 -1.87 -0.23
N THR A 198 -19.79 -2.82 0.49
CA THR A 198 -19.39 -3.20 1.85
C THR A 198 -19.46 -4.71 2.05
N VAL A 199 -18.60 -5.20 2.95
CA VAL A 199 -18.56 -6.60 3.39
C VAL A 199 -18.65 -6.69 4.91
N PRO A 200 -19.05 -7.84 5.47
CA PRO A 200 -19.04 -8.04 6.92
C PRO A 200 -17.66 -7.77 7.50
N CYS A 201 -17.62 -7.00 8.59
CA CYS A 201 -16.43 -6.83 9.42
C CYS A 201 -16.76 -7.10 10.90
N THR A 202 -15.87 -7.81 11.58
CA THR A 202 -15.96 -8.10 13.02
C THR A 202 -14.65 -7.75 13.72
N PRO A 203 -14.68 -6.93 14.79
CA PRO A 203 -13.55 -6.81 15.70
C PRO A 203 -13.22 -8.17 16.33
N VAL A 204 -11.95 -8.48 16.48
CA VAL A 204 -11.45 -9.63 17.26
C VAL A 204 -10.75 -9.11 18.52
N GLU A 205 -10.94 -9.82 19.63
CA GLU A 205 -10.36 -9.53 20.95
C GLU A 205 -9.03 -10.27 21.19
#